data_AF-A0A251X3Y8-F1
#
_entry.id   AF-A0A251X3Y8-F1
#
_cell.length_a   1.000
_cell.length_b   1.000
_cell.length_c   1.000
_cell.angle_alpha   90.00
_cell.angle_beta   90.00
_cell.angle_gamma   90.00
#
_symmetry.space_group_name_H-M   'P 1'
#
loop_
_entity.id
_entity.type
_entity.pdbx_description
1 polymer ?
#
loop_
_entity_poly.entity_id
_entity_poly.type
_entity_poly.pdbx_seq_one_letter_code
_entity_poly.pdbx_strand_id
1 'polypeptide(L)'
;MRILWVEDEIGNEKTNFFAQYADNVDCKEDFMDSRRELTNNLHHYDFLVLDIDLRHVSSHADIKSYLDKNKSWDLDEERLLHEAGFHLFLAVFQQRFPTERICFFTGNINPDKRAIAFNTMLEKIKLTGQKKIKDSMEQVISDFKKDASLTEEQEEHFDSVSEQIITKGGYAKGDYKALCEALKEWYKETFKYPPPDDTANIFIECFKNARIPEPQVFDKKKPEDKEKLMAWLDHHFNSQHPDFPYLTLRRGLLDSLKEISKNSYQLKDKYNEILDKDTFIEGIEWLLKPLHDYSPKDGDDELYLILCDYLSKPFDKSASVEFSPLATMRNRTAHGNIRRSSKSVVKPETVAFLFLLVLEELLQEKMLINHQLELLFKGRLISTAQNKADPLDRKNFIKKCPEDVTPEKDESINYIECFYHNCLRKLPQNHPLYSYLHIAYQQE
;
A
#
# COMPACT_ATOMS: atom_id res chain seq x y z
N MET A 1 -11.60 3.81 0.13
CA MET A 1 -10.32 3.07 -0.08
C MET A 1 -10.23 2.51 -1.48
N ARG A 2 -9.00 2.19 -1.91
CA ARG A 2 -8.73 1.36 -3.09
C ARG A 2 -8.01 0.08 -2.69
N ILE A 3 -8.65 -1.05 -2.92
CA ILE A 3 -8.13 -2.38 -2.55
C ILE A 3 -7.84 -3.16 -3.83
N LEU A 4 -6.67 -3.79 -3.92
CA LEU A 4 -6.46 -4.88 -4.85
C LEU A 4 -6.71 -6.18 -4.10
N TRP A 5 -7.64 -6.99 -4.59
CA TRP A 5 -7.89 -8.33 -4.09
C TRP A 5 -7.49 -9.36 -5.13
N VAL A 6 -6.53 -10.22 -4.78
CA VAL A 6 -6.06 -11.32 -5.60
C VAL A 6 -6.61 -12.63 -5.05
N GLU A 7 -7.38 -13.35 -5.86
CA GLU A 7 -8.17 -14.53 -5.44
C GLU A 7 -8.53 -15.36 -6.67
N ASP A 8 -8.30 -16.66 -6.67
CA ASP A 8 -8.57 -17.53 -7.83
C ASP A 8 -10.06 -17.79 -8.11
N GLU A 9 -10.94 -17.59 -7.12
CA GLU A 9 -12.39 -17.69 -7.26
C GLU A 9 -13.10 -16.38 -6.91
N ILE A 10 -13.40 -15.49 -7.87
CA ILE A 10 -14.12 -14.24 -7.59
C ILE A 10 -15.58 -14.35 -8.07
N GLY A 11 -16.45 -14.83 -7.19
CA GLY A 11 -17.89 -14.81 -7.43
C GLY A 11 -18.50 -13.41 -7.28
N ASN A 12 -19.63 -13.13 -7.94
CA ASN A 12 -20.35 -11.84 -7.83
C ASN A 12 -20.73 -11.46 -6.38
N GLU A 13 -20.91 -12.44 -5.49
CA GLU A 13 -21.17 -12.22 -4.06
C GLU A 13 -19.93 -11.74 -3.31
N LYS A 14 -18.73 -12.13 -3.76
CA LYS A 14 -17.44 -11.78 -3.15
C LYS A 14 -17.10 -10.30 -3.38
N THR A 15 -17.42 -9.71 -4.53
CA THR A 15 -17.20 -8.26 -4.77
C THR A 15 -17.95 -7.34 -3.80
N ASN A 16 -19.09 -7.80 -3.25
CA ASN A 16 -19.83 -7.06 -2.23
C ASN A 16 -19.17 -7.11 -0.84
N PHE A 17 -18.22 -8.01 -0.62
CA PHE A 17 -17.56 -8.19 0.67
C PHE A 17 -16.98 -6.87 1.17
N PHE A 18 -16.23 -6.16 0.32
CA PHE A 18 -15.61 -4.88 0.69
C PHE A 18 -16.45 -3.64 0.32
N ALA A 19 -17.67 -3.80 -0.21
CA ALA A 19 -18.45 -2.68 -0.75
C ALA A 19 -18.78 -1.59 0.27
N GLN A 20 -18.82 -1.92 1.56
CA GLN A 20 -19.02 -0.93 2.64
C GLN A 20 -17.76 -0.14 3.02
N TYR A 21 -16.59 -0.58 2.55
CA TYR A 21 -15.28 -0.09 3.00
C TYR A 21 -14.47 0.54 1.86
N ALA A 22 -14.60 0.02 0.65
CA ALA A 22 -13.82 0.44 -0.50
C ALA A 22 -14.68 1.20 -1.52
N ASP A 23 -14.15 2.34 -1.96
CA ASP A 23 -14.72 3.08 -3.10
C ASP A 23 -14.47 2.32 -4.40
N ASN A 24 -13.43 1.48 -4.41
CA ASN A 24 -13.04 0.64 -5.52
C ASN A 24 -12.30 -0.61 -5.00
N VAL A 25 -12.76 -1.78 -5.45
CA VAL A 25 -12.10 -3.07 -5.26
C VAL A 25 -11.75 -3.58 -6.66
N ASP A 26 -10.46 -3.63 -6.97
CA ASP A 26 -10.00 -4.30 -8.18
C ASP A 26 -9.70 -5.76 -7.83
N CYS A 27 -10.18 -6.66 -8.67
CA CYS A 27 -10.20 -8.09 -8.43
C CYS A 27 -9.38 -8.77 -9.53
N LYS A 28 -8.37 -9.55 -9.15
CA LYS A 28 -7.54 -10.32 -10.10
C LYS A 28 -7.55 -11.79 -9.72
N GLU A 29 -7.86 -12.65 -10.68
CA GLU A 29 -7.89 -14.09 -10.47
C GLU A 29 -6.57 -14.75 -10.82
N ASP A 30 -5.87 -14.22 -11.82
CA ASP A 30 -4.68 -14.80 -12.42
C ASP A 30 -3.38 -14.25 -11.80
N PHE A 31 -2.38 -15.11 -11.62
CA PHE A 31 -1.09 -14.72 -11.03
C PHE A 31 -0.34 -13.68 -11.89
N MET A 32 -0.31 -13.87 -13.20
CA MET A 32 0.43 -13.02 -14.13
C MET A 32 -0.24 -11.66 -14.35
N ASP A 33 -1.57 -11.62 -14.39
CA ASP A 33 -2.36 -10.39 -14.41
C ASP A 33 -2.20 -9.62 -13.10
N SER A 34 -2.29 -10.31 -11.96
CA SER A 34 -2.00 -9.72 -10.65
C SER A 34 -0.60 -9.13 -10.59
N ARG A 35 0.40 -9.87 -11.06
CA ARG A 35 1.78 -9.40 -11.10
C ARG A 35 1.96 -8.20 -12.03
N ARG A 36 1.31 -8.19 -13.20
CA ARG A 36 1.36 -7.07 -14.15
C ARG A 36 0.72 -5.82 -13.55
N GLU A 37 -0.43 -5.99 -12.89
CA GLU A 37 -1.12 -4.92 -12.16
C GLU A 37 -0.23 -4.34 -11.05
N LEU A 38 0.33 -5.21 -10.21
CA LEU A 38 1.24 -4.81 -9.14
C LEU A 38 2.56 -4.23 -9.65
N THR A 39 2.98 -4.50 -10.89
CA THR A 39 4.19 -3.90 -11.47
C THR A 39 3.91 -2.49 -12.01
N ASN A 40 2.75 -2.29 -12.63
CA ASN A 40 2.46 -1.06 -13.38
C ASN A 40 1.62 -0.05 -12.58
N ASN A 41 0.75 -0.54 -11.72
CA ASN A 41 -0.35 0.20 -11.13
C ASN A 41 -0.41 0.08 -9.61
N LEU A 42 0.64 -0.42 -8.95
CA LEU A 42 0.70 -0.52 -7.48
C LEU A 42 0.34 0.79 -6.77
N HIS A 43 0.73 1.91 -7.38
CA HIS A 43 0.41 3.27 -6.92
C HIS A 43 -1.09 3.60 -6.89
N HIS A 44 -1.96 2.81 -7.50
CA HIS A 44 -3.40 3.01 -7.42
C HIS A 44 -4.04 2.39 -6.18
N TYR A 45 -3.35 1.53 -5.45
CA TYR A 45 -3.93 0.79 -4.32
C TYR A 45 -3.43 1.32 -2.98
N ASP A 46 -4.32 1.32 -1.99
CA ASP A 46 -4.01 1.62 -0.60
C ASP A 46 -3.70 0.33 0.18
N PHE A 47 -4.41 -0.76 -0.14
CA PHE A 47 -4.29 -2.05 0.53
C PHE A 47 -4.28 -3.19 -0.48
N LEU A 48 -3.57 -4.26 -0.11
CA LEU A 48 -3.50 -5.49 -0.89
C LEU A 48 -4.03 -6.64 -0.03
N VAL A 49 -5.03 -7.35 -0.56
CA VAL A 49 -5.54 -8.60 0.01
C VAL A 49 -5.14 -9.71 -0.95
N LEU A 50 -4.26 -10.61 -0.52
CA LEU A 50 -3.70 -11.64 -1.38
C LEU A 50 -4.16 -13.02 -0.89
N ASP A 51 -4.68 -13.86 -1.78
CA ASP A 51 -4.64 -15.29 -1.53
C ASP A 51 -3.23 -15.83 -1.76
N ILE A 52 -2.87 -16.81 -0.94
CA ILE A 52 -1.59 -17.51 -1.00
C ILE A 52 -1.55 -18.47 -2.19
N ASP A 53 -2.65 -19.18 -2.44
CA ASP A 53 -2.73 -20.24 -3.43
C ASP A 53 -3.67 -19.82 -4.56
N LEU A 54 -3.17 -19.84 -5.79
CA LEU A 54 -3.94 -19.49 -6.99
C LEU A 54 -4.01 -20.66 -7.99
N ARG A 55 -3.86 -21.91 -7.50
CA ARG A 55 -3.87 -23.11 -8.37
C ARG A 55 -5.21 -23.37 -9.04
N HIS A 56 -6.33 -22.83 -8.54
CA HIS A 56 -7.65 -23.20 -9.04
C HIS A 56 -8.12 -22.42 -10.28
N VAL A 57 -7.30 -21.49 -10.79
CA VAL A 57 -7.59 -20.79 -12.04
C VAL A 57 -7.37 -21.70 -13.25
N SER A 58 -8.31 -21.68 -14.18
CA SER A 58 -8.35 -22.57 -15.34
C SER A 58 -7.23 -22.34 -16.38
N SER A 59 -6.56 -21.20 -16.38
CA SER A 59 -5.44 -20.89 -17.28
C SER A 59 -4.62 -19.75 -16.73
N HIS A 60 -3.31 -19.98 -16.57
CA HIS A 60 -2.36 -18.90 -16.31
C HIS A 60 -1.51 -18.61 -17.54
N ALA A 61 -1.80 -17.49 -18.22
CA ALA A 61 -1.04 -17.12 -19.41
C ALA A 61 0.41 -16.76 -19.03
N ASP A 62 1.37 -17.13 -19.88
CA ASP A 62 2.78 -16.71 -19.77
C ASP A 62 3.58 -17.17 -18.52
N ILE A 63 3.05 -18.04 -17.64
CA ILE A 63 3.83 -18.57 -16.50
C ILE A 63 5.10 -19.27 -16.96
N LYS A 64 5.01 -20.10 -17.99
CA LYS A 64 6.20 -20.81 -18.52
C LYS A 64 7.30 -19.85 -18.95
N SER A 65 6.94 -18.78 -19.66
CA SER A 65 7.87 -17.72 -20.08
C SER A 65 8.47 -16.99 -18.87
N TYR A 66 7.67 -16.78 -17.82
CA TYR A 66 8.14 -16.18 -16.58
C TYR A 66 9.13 -17.09 -15.84
N LEU A 67 8.83 -18.38 -15.68
CA LEU A 67 9.74 -19.35 -15.06
C LEU A 67 11.02 -19.54 -15.88
N ASP A 68 10.91 -19.54 -17.22
CA ASP A 68 12.07 -19.64 -18.11
C ASP A 68 13.05 -18.46 -17.94
N LYS A 69 12.54 -17.27 -17.60
CA LYS A 69 13.37 -16.09 -17.27
C LYS A 69 13.99 -16.18 -15.87
N ASN A 70 13.44 -17.01 -14.99
CA ASN A 70 13.81 -17.12 -13.58
C ASN A 70 14.27 -18.52 -13.19
N LYS A 71 14.92 -19.26 -14.11
CA LYS A 71 15.37 -20.65 -13.90
C LYS A 71 16.24 -20.85 -12.65
N SER A 72 16.92 -19.81 -12.18
CA SER A 72 17.73 -19.84 -10.96
C SER A 72 16.93 -20.10 -9.68
N TRP A 73 15.59 -19.94 -9.71
CA TRP A 73 14.74 -20.15 -8.55
C TRP A 73 14.36 -21.62 -8.31
N ASP A 74 14.66 -22.53 -9.25
CA ASP A 74 14.31 -23.96 -9.15
C ASP A 74 12.83 -24.18 -8.78
N LEU A 75 11.95 -23.44 -9.46
CA LEU A 75 10.51 -23.38 -9.20
C LEU A 75 9.78 -23.91 -10.43
N ASP A 76 8.83 -24.82 -10.22
CA ASP A 76 7.88 -25.24 -11.25
C ASP A 76 6.57 -24.44 -11.14
N GLU A 77 5.68 -24.63 -12.13
CA GLU A 77 4.42 -23.91 -12.21
C GLU A 77 3.47 -24.23 -11.05
N GLU A 78 3.37 -25.50 -10.68
CA GLU A 78 2.53 -25.92 -9.56
C GLU A 78 2.97 -25.26 -8.26
N ARG A 79 4.28 -25.26 -7.97
CA ARG A 79 4.83 -24.60 -6.79
C ARG A 79 4.68 -23.09 -6.84
N LEU A 80 4.92 -22.46 -8.00
CA LEU A 80 4.72 -21.02 -8.16
C LEU A 80 3.28 -20.61 -7.81
N LEU A 81 2.30 -21.37 -8.30
CA LEU A 81 0.88 -21.08 -8.09
C LEU A 81 0.42 -21.39 -6.68
N HIS A 82 0.95 -22.48 -6.11
CA HIS A 82 0.72 -22.82 -4.70
C HIS A 82 1.25 -21.73 -3.75
N GLU A 83 2.35 -21.08 -4.16
CA GLU A 83 3.03 -20.03 -3.41
C GLU A 83 2.79 -18.62 -3.98
N ALA A 84 1.76 -18.45 -4.81
CA ALA A 84 1.53 -17.25 -5.61
C ALA A 84 1.47 -15.97 -4.77
N GLY A 85 0.68 -15.96 -3.70
CA GLY A 85 0.54 -14.79 -2.84
C GLY A 85 1.87 -14.36 -2.21
N PHE A 86 2.74 -15.30 -1.85
CA PHE A 86 4.06 -14.99 -1.33
C PHE A 86 4.97 -14.35 -2.39
N HIS A 87 4.95 -14.86 -3.62
CA HIS A 87 5.71 -14.26 -4.71
C HIS A 87 5.19 -12.86 -5.08
N LEU A 88 3.86 -12.65 -5.05
CA LEU A 88 3.26 -11.33 -5.24
C LEU A 88 3.64 -10.38 -4.11
N PHE A 89 3.65 -10.85 -2.85
CA PHE A 89 4.15 -10.09 -1.71
C PHE A 89 5.59 -9.63 -1.94
N LEU A 90 6.49 -10.53 -2.35
CA LEU A 90 7.89 -10.17 -2.59
C LEU A 90 8.01 -9.10 -3.70
N ALA A 91 7.19 -9.18 -4.74
CA ALA A 91 7.19 -8.22 -5.84
C ALA A 91 6.75 -6.81 -5.40
N VAL A 92 5.80 -6.70 -4.47
CA VAL A 92 5.36 -5.38 -3.93
C VAL A 92 6.28 -4.88 -2.83
N PHE A 93 6.86 -5.79 -2.04
CA PHE A 93 7.87 -5.46 -1.04
C PHE A 93 9.12 -4.84 -1.69
N GLN A 94 9.58 -5.38 -2.82
CA GLN A 94 10.66 -4.80 -3.62
C GLN A 94 10.36 -3.38 -4.12
N GLN A 95 9.08 -3.09 -4.34
CA GLN A 95 8.59 -1.76 -4.73
C GLN A 95 8.29 -0.85 -3.54
N ARG A 96 8.66 -1.25 -2.31
CA ARG A 96 8.47 -0.44 -1.10
C ARG A 96 7.00 -0.14 -0.82
N PHE A 97 6.17 -1.18 -0.95
CA PHE A 97 4.81 -1.12 -0.45
C PHE A 97 4.79 -1.48 1.04
N PRO A 98 4.10 -0.71 1.90
CA PRO A 98 4.08 -0.94 3.33
C PRO A 98 3.47 -2.28 3.67
N THR A 99 4.23 -3.09 4.41
CA THR A 99 3.85 -4.45 4.77
C THR A 99 2.61 -4.49 5.65
N GLU A 100 2.38 -3.46 6.46
CA GLU A 100 1.19 -3.32 7.32
C GLU A 100 -0.08 -3.02 6.53
N ARG A 101 0.01 -2.71 5.23
CA ARG A 101 -1.13 -2.54 4.31
C ARG A 101 -1.33 -3.75 3.39
N ILE A 102 -0.61 -4.84 3.65
CA ILE A 102 -0.73 -6.12 2.94
C ILE A 102 -1.24 -7.16 3.93
N CYS A 103 -2.27 -7.91 3.53
CA CYS A 103 -2.69 -9.09 4.28
C CYS A 103 -2.92 -10.29 3.37
N PHE A 104 -2.79 -11.47 3.95
CA PHE A 104 -3.18 -12.71 3.34
C PHE A 104 -4.59 -13.09 3.80
N PHE A 105 -5.47 -13.39 2.86
CA PHE A 105 -6.78 -13.97 3.14
C PHE A 105 -6.83 -15.30 2.43
N THR A 106 -6.69 -16.40 3.17
CA THR A 106 -6.46 -17.73 2.58
C THR A 106 -7.17 -18.84 3.36
N GLY A 107 -7.52 -19.92 2.65
CA GLY A 107 -8.01 -21.15 3.29
C GLY A 107 -6.88 -22.10 3.68
N ASN A 108 -5.64 -21.86 3.25
CA ASN A 108 -4.50 -22.75 3.43
C ASN A 108 -3.74 -22.47 4.73
N ILE A 109 -4.50 -22.33 5.82
CA ILE A 109 -3.98 -22.22 7.19
C ILE A 109 -4.30 -23.51 7.90
N ASN A 110 -3.26 -24.17 8.43
CA ASN A 110 -3.47 -25.33 9.29
C ASN A 110 -3.17 -25.01 10.76
N PRO A 111 -4.15 -25.12 11.66
CA PRO A 111 -3.91 -24.94 13.09
C PRO A 111 -3.25 -26.16 13.77
N ASP A 112 -3.18 -27.33 13.12
CA ASP A 112 -2.56 -28.53 13.72
C ASP A 112 -1.02 -28.43 13.65
N LYS A 113 -0.40 -28.21 14.81
CA LYS A 113 1.06 -28.17 14.99
C LYS A 113 1.78 -29.39 14.43
N ARG A 114 1.13 -30.55 14.42
CA ARG A 114 1.73 -31.80 13.93
C ARG A 114 1.86 -31.79 12.42
N ALA A 115 0.85 -31.26 11.74
CA ALA A 115 0.90 -31.07 10.30
C ALA A 115 1.91 -29.98 9.90
N ILE A 116 2.00 -28.89 10.67
CA ILE A 116 3.04 -27.86 10.51
C ILE A 116 4.43 -28.50 10.57
N ALA A 117 4.69 -29.27 11.64
CA ALA A 117 5.96 -29.95 11.85
C ALA A 117 6.25 -30.94 10.71
N PHE A 118 5.24 -31.68 10.27
CA PHE A 118 5.36 -32.66 9.19
C PHE A 118 5.70 -32.01 7.84
N ASN A 119 4.98 -30.95 7.45
CA ASN A 119 5.25 -30.23 6.20
C ASN A 119 6.62 -29.54 6.23
N THR A 120 6.99 -28.96 7.37
CA THR A 120 8.33 -28.36 7.58
C THR A 120 9.43 -29.40 7.41
N MET A 121 9.22 -30.61 7.95
CA MET A 121 10.14 -31.73 7.77
C MET A 121 10.29 -32.11 6.30
N LEU A 122 9.19 -32.24 5.56
CA LEU A 122 9.21 -32.58 4.13
C LEU A 122 9.99 -31.55 3.31
N GLU A 123 9.80 -30.25 3.55
CA GLU A 123 10.57 -29.21 2.85
C GLU A 123 12.06 -29.25 3.19
N LYS A 124 12.41 -29.43 4.47
CA LYS A 124 13.80 -29.60 4.90
C LYS A 124 14.44 -30.83 4.25
N ILE A 125 13.70 -31.95 4.12
CA ILE A 125 14.12 -33.16 3.41
C ILE A 125 14.39 -32.87 1.93
N LYS A 126 13.52 -32.13 1.24
CA LYS A 126 13.74 -31.73 -0.17
C LYS A 126 15.03 -30.91 -0.32
N LEU A 127 15.23 -29.90 0.53
CA LEU A 127 16.40 -29.01 0.49
C LEU A 127 17.71 -29.72 0.84
N THR A 128 17.70 -30.60 1.84
CA THR A 128 18.89 -31.36 2.27
C THR A 128 19.20 -32.52 1.32
N GLY A 129 18.17 -33.16 0.78
CA GLY A 129 18.26 -34.22 -0.23
C GLY A 129 18.93 -33.74 -1.52
N GLN A 130 18.65 -32.51 -1.97
CA GLN A 130 19.35 -31.87 -3.09
C GLN A 130 20.86 -31.72 -2.84
N LYS A 131 21.28 -31.55 -1.57
CA LYS A 131 22.69 -31.34 -1.18
C LYS A 131 23.43 -32.63 -0.79
N LYS A 132 22.76 -33.80 -0.80
CA LYS A 132 23.30 -35.12 -0.43
C LYS A 132 23.94 -35.19 0.98
N ILE A 133 23.35 -34.54 1.98
CA ILE A 133 23.88 -34.51 3.35
C ILE A 133 23.07 -35.46 4.24
N LYS A 134 23.58 -36.67 4.49
CA LYS A 134 22.89 -37.73 5.25
C LYS A 134 22.61 -37.35 6.71
N ASP A 135 23.63 -36.89 7.43
CA ASP A 135 23.54 -36.55 8.86
C ASP A 135 22.54 -35.42 9.13
N SER A 136 22.33 -34.53 8.14
CA SER A 136 21.36 -33.45 8.22
C SER A 136 19.90 -33.95 8.10
N MET A 137 19.66 -35.08 7.44
CA MET A 137 18.30 -35.62 7.27
C MET A 137 17.86 -36.43 8.50
N GLU A 138 18.78 -37.14 9.14
CA GLU A 138 18.52 -37.81 10.44
C GLU A 138 18.13 -36.78 11.52
N GLN A 139 18.81 -35.63 11.55
CA GLN A 139 18.44 -34.52 12.45
C GLN A 139 17.04 -33.96 12.14
N VAL A 140 16.71 -33.75 10.86
CA VAL A 140 15.39 -33.23 10.44
C VAL A 140 14.25 -34.16 10.86
N ILE A 141 14.44 -35.48 10.75
CA ILE A 141 13.47 -36.48 11.20
C ILE A 141 13.34 -36.47 12.73
N SER A 142 14.46 -36.40 13.45
CA SER A 142 14.46 -36.33 14.92
C SER A 142 13.72 -35.10 15.45
N ASP A 143 13.97 -33.93 14.85
CA ASP A 143 13.28 -32.69 15.19
C ASP A 143 11.77 -32.81 14.98
N PHE A 144 11.34 -33.42 13.87
CA PHE A 144 9.92 -33.65 13.59
C PHE A 144 9.23 -34.50 14.68
N LYS A 145 9.82 -35.64 15.06
CA LYS A 145 9.20 -36.52 16.07
C LYS A 145 8.96 -35.79 17.39
N LYS A 146 9.95 -35.00 17.80
CA LYS A 146 9.87 -34.17 19.01
C LYS A 146 8.77 -33.12 18.91
N ASP A 147 8.66 -32.43 17.78
CA ASP A 147 7.71 -31.34 17.59
C ASP A 147 6.27 -31.86 17.35
N ALA A 148 6.12 -33.02 16.73
CA ALA A 148 4.85 -33.64 16.41
C ALA A 148 4.22 -34.44 17.57
N SER A 149 4.96 -34.67 18.67
CA SER A 149 4.45 -35.36 19.87
C SER A 149 3.75 -36.69 19.52
N LEU A 150 4.42 -37.52 18.72
CA LEU A 150 3.89 -38.81 18.25
C LEU A 150 3.78 -39.81 19.41
N THR A 151 2.85 -40.76 19.31
CA THR A 151 2.83 -41.91 20.23
C THR A 151 3.93 -42.92 19.85
N GLU A 152 4.33 -43.79 20.77
CA GLU A 152 5.34 -44.84 20.50
C GLU A 152 4.98 -45.68 19.26
N GLU A 153 3.71 -46.10 19.13
CA GLU A 153 3.23 -46.85 17.95
C GLU A 153 3.35 -46.05 16.64
N GLN A 154 3.14 -44.74 16.69
CA GLN A 154 3.27 -43.87 15.51
C GLN A 154 4.73 -43.65 15.14
N GLU A 155 5.62 -43.50 16.12
CA GLU A 155 7.06 -43.40 15.90
C GLU A 155 7.64 -44.70 15.31
N GLU A 156 7.24 -45.85 15.82
CA GLU A 156 7.66 -47.16 15.30
C GLU A 156 7.20 -47.35 13.84
N HIS A 157 5.94 -46.97 13.53
CA HIS A 157 5.45 -47.01 12.16
C HIS A 157 6.24 -46.06 11.25
N PHE A 158 6.50 -44.83 11.72
CA PHE A 158 7.29 -43.83 10.99
C PHE A 158 8.71 -44.32 10.67
N ASP A 159 9.37 -44.93 11.66
CA ASP A 159 10.73 -45.45 11.51
C ASP A 159 10.78 -46.60 10.52
N SER A 160 9.80 -47.51 10.56
CA SER A 160 9.69 -48.58 9.58
C SER A 160 9.55 -48.06 8.15
N VAL A 161 8.68 -47.06 7.91
CA VAL A 161 8.52 -46.45 6.57
C VAL A 161 9.80 -45.76 6.12
N SER A 162 10.43 -45.00 7.02
CA SER A 162 11.67 -44.27 6.73
C SER A 162 12.80 -45.25 6.40
N GLU A 163 13.06 -46.24 7.25
CA GLU A 163 14.14 -47.23 7.06
C GLU A 163 13.96 -48.06 5.79
N GLN A 164 12.73 -48.46 5.44
CA GLN A 164 12.47 -49.26 4.22
C GLN A 164 12.87 -48.52 2.94
N ILE A 165 12.74 -47.19 2.92
CA ILE A 165 13.08 -46.37 1.74
C ILE A 165 14.56 -46.03 1.73
N ILE A 166 15.11 -45.81 2.92
CA ILE A 166 16.55 -45.57 3.14
C ILE A 166 17.36 -46.80 2.70
N THR A 167 16.95 -48.00 3.10
CA THR A 167 17.62 -49.27 2.77
C THR A 167 17.46 -49.71 1.31
N LYS A 168 16.37 -49.32 0.64
CA LYS A 168 16.17 -49.54 -0.82
C LYS A 168 17.04 -48.65 -1.72
N GLY A 169 17.95 -47.85 -1.14
CA GLY A 169 18.93 -47.04 -1.87
C GLY A 169 18.51 -45.57 -2.10
N GLY A 170 17.49 -45.08 -1.38
CA GLY A 170 16.96 -43.71 -1.54
C GLY A 170 17.99 -42.60 -1.35
N TYR A 171 18.94 -42.77 -0.41
CA TYR A 171 20.02 -41.78 -0.19
C TYR A 171 21.07 -41.77 -1.30
N ALA A 172 21.44 -42.94 -1.83
CA ALA A 172 22.55 -43.06 -2.76
C ALA A 172 22.21 -42.55 -4.18
N LYS A 173 20.91 -42.53 -4.54
CA LYS A 173 20.42 -42.10 -5.86
C LYS A 173 19.71 -40.74 -5.89
N GLY A 174 19.53 -40.07 -4.75
CA GLY A 174 18.87 -38.76 -4.71
C GLY A 174 17.34 -38.83 -4.91
N ASP A 175 16.70 -39.93 -4.52
CA ASP A 175 15.26 -40.13 -4.68
C ASP A 175 14.48 -39.66 -3.43
N TYR A 176 14.71 -38.40 -3.04
CA TYR A 176 13.99 -37.78 -1.93
C TYR A 176 12.49 -37.60 -2.24
N LYS A 177 12.11 -37.58 -3.53
CA LYS A 177 10.71 -37.55 -3.95
C LYS A 177 9.98 -38.81 -3.49
N ALA A 178 10.55 -40.00 -3.69
CA ALA A 178 9.96 -41.25 -3.19
C ALA A 178 9.83 -41.28 -1.67
N LEU A 179 10.81 -40.72 -0.94
CA LEU A 179 10.72 -40.59 0.52
C LEU A 179 9.58 -39.65 0.94
N CYS A 180 9.48 -38.47 0.34
CA CYS A 180 8.40 -37.53 0.65
C CYS A 180 7.01 -38.12 0.38
N GLU A 181 6.82 -38.82 -0.74
CA GLU A 181 5.53 -39.44 -1.07
C GLU A 181 5.14 -40.55 -0.09
N ALA A 182 6.08 -41.40 0.29
CA ALA A 182 5.79 -42.44 1.27
C ALA A 182 5.53 -41.89 2.67
N LEU A 183 6.24 -40.82 3.08
CA LEU A 183 5.95 -40.15 4.34
C LEU A 183 4.56 -39.50 4.31
N LYS A 184 4.13 -38.91 3.19
CA LYS A 184 2.77 -38.39 3.03
C LYS A 184 1.73 -39.49 3.16
N GLU A 185 1.98 -40.67 2.58
CA GLU A 185 1.06 -41.81 2.70
C GLU A 185 1.03 -42.35 4.14
N TRP A 186 2.18 -42.45 4.81
CA TRP A 186 2.26 -42.76 6.25
C TRP A 186 1.42 -41.79 7.08
N TYR A 187 1.52 -40.49 6.82
CA TYR A 187 0.75 -39.47 7.54
C TYR A 187 -0.75 -39.69 7.33
N LYS A 188 -1.15 -39.91 6.07
CA LYS A 188 -2.54 -40.16 5.69
C LYS A 188 -3.12 -41.41 6.34
N GLU A 189 -2.36 -42.50 6.39
CA GLU A 189 -2.76 -43.75 7.05
C GLU A 189 -2.87 -43.57 8.58
N THR A 190 -1.87 -42.90 9.17
CA THR A 190 -1.75 -42.73 10.62
C THR A 190 -2.84 -41.81 11.18
N PHE A 191 -3.12 -40.70 10.49
CA PHE A 191 -4.04 -39.68 10.95
C PHE A 191 -5.42 -39.75 10.27
N LYS A 192 -5.60 -40.61 9.26
CA LYS A 192 -6.84 -40.78 8.48
C LYS A 192 -7.26 -39.56 7.66
N TYR A 193 -6.34 -38.65 7.39
CA TYR A 193 -6.49 -37.53 6.47
C TYR A 193 -5.11 -37.16 5.91
N PRO A 194 -5.02 -36.70 4.64
CA PRO A 194 -3.74 -36.29 4.07
C PRO A 194 -3.12 -35.13 4.87
N PRO A 195 -1.78 -35.00 4.90
CA PRO A 195 -1.15 -33.82 5.47
C PRO A 195 -1.72 -32.57 4.78
N PRO A 196 -2.33 -31.62 5.52
CA PRO A 196 -2.95 -30.47 4.88
C PRO A 196 -1.90 -29.60 4.21
N ASP A 197 -2.22 -29.04 3.03
CA ASP A 197 -1.40 -27.99 2.41
C ASP A 197 -1.39 -26.78 3.37
N ASP A 198 -0.23 -26.51 3.97
CA ASP A 198 -0.07 -25.50 5.01
C ASP A 198 0.94 -24.43 4.61
N THR A 199 0.68 -23.87 3.44
CA THR A 199 1.53 -22.91 2.77
C THR A 199 1.67 -21.63 3.60
N ALA A 200 0.62 -21.23 4.32
CA ALA A 200 0.65 -20.03 5.17
C ALA A 200 1.69 -20.12 6.30
N ASN A 201 1.76 -21.24 7.02
CA ASN A 201 2.73 -21.37 8.12
C ASN A 201 4.17 -21.48 7.61
N ILE A 202 4.39 -22.15 6.47
CA ILE A 202 5.70 -22.18 5.81
C ILE A 202 6.15 -20.74 5.49
N PHE A 203 5.25 -19.90 5.00
CA PHE A 203 5.59 -18.50 4.69
C PHE A 203 5.85 -17.63 5.90
N ILE A 204 5.06 -17.79 6.97
CA ILE A 204 5.32 -17.10 8.23
C ILE A 204 6.76 -17.40 8.69
N GLU A 205 7.19 -18.65 8.61
CA GLU A 205 8.58 -19.02 8.91
C GLU A 205 9.58 -18.43 7.91
N CYS A 206 9.26 -18.35 6.61
CA CYS A 206 10.10 -17.66 5.63
C CYS A 206 10.29 -16.17 5.96
N PHE A 207 9.23 -15.45 6.36
CA PHE A 207 9.32 -14.04 6.77
C PHE A 207 10.21 -13.85 7.99
N LYS A 208 10.04 -14.70 9.02
CA LYS A 208 10.90 -14.69 10.22
C LYS A 208 12.36 -14.91 9.88
N ASN A 209 12.65 -15.92 9.08
CA ASN A 209 14.00 -16.26 8.66
C ASN A 209 14.64 -15.16 7.81
N ALA A 210 13.83 -14.49 6.99
CA ALA A 210 14.24 -13.34 6.19
C ALA A 210 14.33 -12.02 6.99
N ARG A 211 13.87 -12.00 8.25
CA ARG A 211 13.75 -10.79 9.09
C ARG A 211 12.86 -9.71 8.45
N ILE A 212 11.84 -10.15 7.72
CA ILE A 212 10.81 -9.28 7.13
C ILE A 212 9.61 -9.29 8.08
N PRO A 213 8.97 -8.14 8.36
CA PRO A 213 7.75 -8.10 9.15
C PRO A 213 6.67 -9.03 8.56
N GLU A 214 6.07 -9.84 9.42
CA GLU A 214 5.02 -10.78 9.01
C GLU A 214 3.74 -10.01 8.64
N PRO A 215 3.17 -10.22 7.44
CA PRO A 215 1.85 -9.68 7.10
C PRO A 215 0.76 -10.37 7.93
N GLN A 216 -0.36 -9.68 8.12
CA GLN A 216 -1.53 -10.28 8.77
C GLN A 216 -2.09 -11.41 7.91
N VAL A 217 -2.49 -12.52 8.55
CA VAL A 217 -3.08 -13.67 7.86
C VAL A 217 -4.45 -13.96 8.47
N PHE A 218 -5.47 -14.05 7.61
CA PHE A 218 -6.86 -14.30 7.98
C PHE A 218 -7.36 -15.60 7.34
N ASP A 219 -7.93 -16.50 8.15
CA ASP A 219 -8.41 -17.80 7.70
C ASP A 219 -9.80 -17.70 7.07
N LYS A 220 -9.93 -18.04 5.78
CA LYS A 220 -11.23 -18.09 5.09
C LYS A 220 -12.21 -19.07 5.73
N LYS A 221 -11.71 -20.13 6.37
CA LYS A 221 -12.52 -21.19 6.98
C LYS A 221 -13.14 -20.74 8.31
N LYS A 222 -12.65 -19.65 8.91
CA LYS A 222 -13.12 -19.11 10.18
C LYS A 222 -13.98 -17.86 9.97
N PRO A 223 -15.29 -17.90 10.26
CA PRO A 223 -16.15 -16.73 10.15
C PRO A 223 -15.62 -15.51 10.93
N GLU A 224 -15.03 -15.72 12.10
CA GLU A 224 -14.46 -14.66 12.93
C GLU A 224 -13.26 -13.95 12.29
N ASP A 225 -12.51 -14.61 11.41
CA ASP A 225 -11.37 -13.98 10.74
C ASP A 225 -11.81 -13.05 9.61
N LYS A 226 -13.02 -13.24 9.07
CA LYS A 226 -13.65 -12.25 8.18
C LYS A 226 -13.94 -10.94 8.91
N GLU A 227 -14.48 -11.03 10.13
CA GLU A 227 -14.73 -9.85 10.96
C GLU A 227 -13.42 -9.16 11.35
N LYS A 228 -12.36 -9.92 11.64
CA LYS A 228 -11.03 -9.36 11.92
C LYS A 228 -10.41 -8.68 10.70
N LEU A 229 -10.56 -9.23 9.50
CA LEU A 229 -10.12 -8.59 8.26
C LEU A 229 -10.82 -7.24 8.08
N MET A 230 -12.14 -7.17 8.35
CA MET A 230 -12.87 -5.91 8.30
C MET A 230 -12.39 -4.92 9.35
N ALA A 231 -12.20 -5.37 10.60
CA ALA A 231 -11.67 -4.54 11.67
C ALA A 231 -10.25 -4.03 11.37
N TRP A 232 -9.43 -4.83 10.70
CA TRP A 232 -8.10 -4.44 10.25
C TRP A 232 -8.17 -3.34 9.17
N LEU A 233 -9.05 -3.49 8.16
CA LEU A 233 -9.28 -2.44 7.17
C LEU A 233 -9.80 -1.15 7.82
N ASP A 234 -10.76 -1.26 8.74
CA ASP A 234 -11.32 -0.12 9.48
C ASP A 234 -10.26 0.59 10.32
N HIS A 235 -9.39 -0.16 10.99
CA HIS A 235 -8.29 0.40 11.77
C HIS A 235 -7.40 1.30 10.93
N HIS A 236 -7.07 0.87 9.71
CA HIS A 236 -6.17 1.61 8.82
C HIS A 236 -6.84 2.71 7.99
N PHE A 237 -8.19 2.72 7.89
CA PHE A 237 -8.94 3.71 7.10
C PHE A 237 -9.83 4.64 7.91
N ASN A 238 -9.88 4.49 9.23
CA ASN A 238 -10.55 5.46 10.07
C ASN A 238 -9.93 6.85 9.87
N SER A 239 -10.75 7.90 9.82
CA SER A 239 -10.34 9.31 9.90
C SER A 239 -9.35 9.65 11.02
N GLN A 240 -9.31 8.82 12.07
CA GLN A 240 -8.37 8.94 13.19
C GLN A 240 -7.01 8.27 12.95
N HIS A 241 -6.88 7.44 11.90
CA HIS A 241 -5.61 6.78 11.58
C HIS A 241 -4.61 7.81 11.03
N PRO A 242 -3.33 7.80 11.44
CA PRO A 242 -2.33 8.78 11.01
C PRO A 242 -2.15 8.90 9.50
N ASP A 243 -2.28 7.78 8.78
CA ASP A 243 -2.13 7.75 7.32
C ASP A 243 -3.37 8.24 6.56
N PHE A 244 -4.54 8.34 7.21
CA PHE A 244 -5.80 8.65 6.52
C PHE A 244 -5.74 9.98 5.75
N PRO A 245 -5.26 11.10 6.33
CA PRO A 245 -5.19 12.37 5.61
C PRO A 245 -4.23 12.30 4.41
N TYR A 246 -3.10 11.62 4.58
CA TYR A 246 -2.12 11.44 3.52
C TYR A 246 -2.68 10.62 2.34
N LEU A 247 -3.24 9.44 2.61
CA LEU A 247 -3.81 8.58 1.59
C LEU A 247 -4.99 9.27 0.88
N THR A 248 -5.79 10.04 1.61
CA THR A 248 -6.91 10.80 1.04
C THR A 248 -6.43 11.92 0.11
N LEU A 249 -5.40 12.69 0.51
CA LEU A 249 -4.74 13.65 -0.36
C LEU A 249 -4.22 12.99 -1.63
N ARG A 250 -3.43 11.92 -1.46
CA ARG A 250 -2.82 11.20 -2.57
C ARG A 250 -3.85 10.71 -3.58
N ARG A 251 -4.93 10.06 -3.12
CA ARG A 251 -6.03 9.63 -4.00
C ARG A 251 -6.68 10.80 -4.72
N GLY A 252 -6.98 11.88 -3.97
CA GLY A 252 -7.59 13.08 -4.54
C GLY A 252 -6.73 13.74 -5.62
N LEU A 253 -5.41 13.83 -5.41
CA LEU A 253 -4.51 14.34 -6.43
C LEU A 253 -4.50 13.43 -7.66
N LEU A 254 -4.26 12.12 -7.49
CA LEU A 254 -4.22 11.17 -8.60
C LEU A 254 -5.53 11.12 -9.41
N ASP A 255 -6.69 11.20 -8.75
CA ASP A 255 -7.98 11.23 -9.43
C ASP A 255 -8.15 12.48 -10.29
N SER A 256 -7.76 13.65 -9.77
CA SER A 256 -7.77 14.89 -10.54
C SER A 256 -6.82 14.82 -11.73
N LEU A 257 -5.60 14.30 -11.58
CA LEU A 257 -4.65 14.16 -12.69
C LEU A 257 -5.15 13.21 -13.78
N LYS A 258 -5.79 12.10 -13.39
CA LYS A 258 -6.44 11.16 -14.31
C LYS A 258 -7.58 11.82 -15.07
N GLU A 259 -8.39 12.63 -14.41
CA GLU A 259 -9.46 13.39 -15.06
C GLU A 259 -8.88 14.40 -16.06
N ILE A 260 -7.83 15.14 -15.68
CA ILE A 260 -7.18 16.12 -16.56
C ILE A 260 -6.62 15.46 -17.82
N SER A 261 -5.97 14.31 -17.64
CA SER A 261 -5.41 13.54 -18.75
C SER A 261 -6.49 13.02 -19.69
N LYS A 262 -7.67 12.66 -19.19
CA LYS A 262 -8.80 12.19 -19.99
C LYS A 262 -9.51 13.32 -20.75
N ASN A 263 -9.71 14.46 -20.10
CA ASN A 263 -10.53 15.55 -20.64
C ASN A 263 -9.75 16.53 -21.53
N SER A 264 -8.45 16.30 -21.75
CA SER A 264 -7.61 17.10 -22.65
C SER A 264 -7.63 18.61 -22.37
N TYR A 265 -7.75 19.01 -21.09
CA TYR A 265 -7.75 20.41 -20.67
C TYR A 265 -6.53 21.16 -21.21
N GLN A 266 -6.72 22.43 -21.57
CA GLN A 266 -5.67 23.28 -22.14
C GLN A 266 -5.11 24.22 -21.08
N LEU A 267 -3.82 24.56 -21.20
CA LEU A 267 -3.23 25.63 -20.40
C LEU A 267 -3.77 26.99 -20.84
N LYS A 268 -3.87 27.94 -19.91
CA LYS A 268 -4.08 29.35 -20.26
C LYS A 268 -2.89 29.86 -21.07
N ASP A 269 -3.15 30.74 -22.04
CA ASP A 269 -2.16 31.21 -23.01
C ASP A 269 -0.83 31.67 -22.41
N LYS A 270 -0.90 32.36 -21.26
CA LYS A 270 0.29 32.86 -20.56
C LYS A 270 1.24 31.78 -20.02
N TYR A 271 0.81 30.52 -19.97
CA TYR A 271 1.62 29.38 -19.50
C TYR A 271 2.10 28.49 -20.64
N ASN A 272 1.53 28.58 -21.85
CA ASN A 272 1.87 27.70 -22.98
C ASN A 272 3.33 27.76 -23.40
N GLU A 273 4.00 28.91 -23.20
CA GLU A 273 5.41 29.08 -23.58
C GLU A 273 6.41 28.67 -22.48
N ILE A 274 5.94 28.48 -21.24
CA ILE A 274 6.81 28.29 -20.07
C ILE A 274 6.60 26.96 -19.35
N LEU A 275 5.51 26.25 -19.65
CA LEU A 275 5.14 25.00 -18.98
C LEU A 275 4.67 23.97 -20.00
N ASP A 276 5.33 22.81 -19.99
CA ASP A 276 4.78 21.62 -20.64
C ASP A 276 3.79 20.94 -19.69
N LYS A 277 2.50 20.94 -20.07
CA LYS A 277 1.40 20.47 -19.23
C LYS A 277 1.58 18.99 -18.84
N ASP A 278 1.91 18.15 -19.83
CA ASP A 278 1.94 16.70 -19.64
C ASP A 278 3.13 16.31 -18.75
N THR A 279 4.30 16.90 -18.99
CA THR A 279 5.47 16.75 -18.11
C THR A 279 5.19 17.26 -16.70
N PHE A 280 4.47 18.38 -16.56
CA PHE A 280 4.12 18.90 -15.23
C PHE A 280 3.24 17.93 -14.46
N ILE A 281 2.17 17.42 -15.09
CA ILE A 281 1.25 16.42 -14.54
C ILE A 281 2.00 15.13 -14.20
N GLU A 282 2.80 14.60 -15.13
CA GLU A 282 3.56 13.37 -14.94
C GLU A 282 4.50 13.51 -13.75
N GLY A 283 5.15 14.66 -13.58
CA GLY A 283 6.01 14.90 -12.42
C GLY A 283 5.26 14.92 -11.09
N ILE A 284 3.99 15.37 -11.04
CA ILE A 284 3.16 15.22 -9.82
C ILE A 284 2.89 13.73 -9.57
N GLU A 285 2.52 12.96 -10.60
CA GLU A 285 2.30 11.52 -10.46
C GLU A 285 3.57 10.80 -9.98
N TRP A 286 4.74 11.15 -10.52
CA TRP A 286 6.04 10.62 -10.11
C TRP A 286 6.37 10.96 -8.67
N LEU A 287 6.02 12.15 -8.19
CA LEU A 287 6.17 12.46 -6.77
C LEU A 287 5.25 11.61 -5.91
N LEU A 288 4.07 11.21 -6.40
CA LEU A 288 3.07 10.43 -5.66
C LEU A 288 3.25 8.90 -5.71
N LYS A 289 4.01 8.37 -6.69
CA LYS A 289 4.25 6.94 -6.92
C LYS A 289 5.11 6.25 -5.83
N PRO A 290 6.30 6.77 -5.44
CA PRO A 290 7.20 6.11 -4.49
C PRO A 290 6.76 6.20 -3.03
N LEU A 291 5.68 6.93 -2.75
CA LEU A 291 5.32 7.35 -1.39
C LEU A 291 4.48 6.32 -0.63
N HIS A 292 4.46 5.08 -1.09
CA HIS A 292 3.74 4.04 -0.35
C HIS A 292 4.34 3.86 1.05
N ASP A 293 5.67 3.81 1.14
CA ASP A 293 6.46 3.82 2.39
C ASP A 293 6.34 5.11 3.24
N TYR A 294 5.64 6.14 2.77
CA TYR A 294 5.43 7.34 3.58
C TYR A 294 4.31 7.10 4.58
N SER A 295 4.68 6.93 5.84
CA SER A 295 3.79 7.14 6.98
C SER A 295 4.18 8.47 7.63
N PRO A 296 3.30 9.48 7.67
CA PRO A 296 3.61 10.73 8.32
C PRO A 296 3.86 10.45 9.80
N LYS A 297 5.13 10.53 10.22
CA LYS A 297 5.45 10.62 11.65
C LYS A 297 5.13 12.03 12.12
N ASP A 298 4.77 12.18 13.39
CA ASP A 298 4.49 13.49 13.97
C ASP A 298 5.62 14.48 13.66
N GLY A 299 5.31 15.54 12.92
CA GLY A 299 6.26 16.59 12.54
C GLY A 299 7.04 16.38 11.24
N ASP A 300 6.83 15.28 10.50
CA ASP A 300 7.40 15.09 9.17
C ASP A 300 6.44 15.64 8.09
N ASP A 301 6.69 16.87 7.66
CA ASP A 301 5.98 17.55 6.57
C ASP A 301 6.83 17.67 5.30
N GLU A 302 7.96 16.95 5.24
CA GLU A 302 8.94 17.08 4.15
C GLU A 302 8.30 16.76 2.79
N LEU A 303 7.46 15.73 2.74
CA LEU A 303 6.72 15.39 1.53
C LEU A 303 5.77 16.52 1.10
N TYR A 304 5.00 17.05 2.04
CA TYR A 304 4.05 18.11 1.74
C TYR A 304 4.77 19.37 1.26
N LEU A 305 5.95 19.66 1.81
CA LEU A 305 6.84 20.71 1.33
C LEU A 305 7.37 20.45 -0.08
N ILE A 306 7.77 19.21 -0.40
CA ILE A 306 8.22 18.84 -1.75
C ILE A 306 7.09 19.02 -2.76
N LEU A 307 5.87 18.62 -2.41
CA LEU A 307 4.69 18.83 -3.23
C LEU A 307 4.40 20.33 -3.40
N CYS A 308 4.43 21.12 -2.31
CA CYS A 308 4.27 22.57 -2.39
C CYS A 308 5.33 23.25 -3.25
N ASP A 309 6.59 22.83 -3.13
CA ASP A 309 7.67 23.34 -3.97
C ASP A 309 7.37 23.05 -5.43
N TYR A 310 7.12 21.78 -5.77
CA TYR A 310 6.87 21.35 -7.15
C TYR A 310 5.65 22.05 -7.76
N LEU A 311 4.52 22.07 -7.05
CA LEU A 311 3.26 22.69 -7.49
C LEU A 311 3.43 24.20 -7.73
N SER A 312 4.32 24.85 -6.99
CA SER A 312 4.54 26.30 -7.10
C SER A 312 5.64 26.68 -8.10
N LYS A 313 6.39 25.73 -8.66
CA LYS A 313 7.46 25.99 -9.66
C LYS A 313 7.02 26.81 -10.87
N PRO A 314 5.84 26.60 -11.48
CA PRO A 314 5.43 27.38 -12.65
C PRO A 314 5.37 28.90 -12.40
N PHE A 315 5.32 29.32 -11.13
CA PHE A 315 5.14 30.71 -10.73
C PHE A 315 6.45 31.44 -10.41
N ASP A 316 7.60 30.76 -10.49
CA ASP A 316 8.95 31.30 -10.18
C ASP A 316 9.36 32.45 -11.12
N LYS A 317 8.98 32.35 -12.41
CA LYS A 317 9.36 33.33 -13.44
C LYS A 317 8.29 34.36 -13.78
N SER A 318 7.17 34.38 -13.05
CA SER A 318 6.11 35.37 -13.23
C SER A 318 6.53 36.75 -12.70
N ALA A 319 7.53 37.36 -13.34
CA ALA A 319 8.13 38.64 -12.98
C ALA A 319 7.17 39.85 -13.06
N SER A 320 5.89 39.62 -13.37
CA SER A 320 4.88 40.66 -13.57
C SER A 320 3.68 40.59 -12.60
N VAL A 321 3.66 39.70 -11.60
CA VAL A 321 2.55 39.65 -10.64
C VAL A 321 3.03 40.04 -9.25
N GLU A 322 2.88 41.33 -8.94
CA GLU A 322 2.82 41.80 -7.55
C GLU A 322 1.90 40.88 -6.73
N PHE A 323 2.52 40.15 -5.80
CA PHE A 323 1.88 39.43 -4.70
C PHE A 323 0.86 38.33 -5.07
N SER A 324 1.10 37.49 -6.09
CA SER A 324 0.28 36.26 -6.21
C SER A 324 0.51 35.33 -5.00
N PRO A 325 -0.55 34.77 -4.36
CA PRO A 325 -0.36 33.82 -3.25
C PRO A 325 0.49 32.60 -3.66
N LEU A 326 0.42 32.18 -4.92
CA LEU A 326 1.23 31.09 -5.48
C LEU A 326 2.72 31.46 -5.60
N ALA A 327 3.02 32.68 -6.06
CA ALA A 327 4.40 33.19 -6.11
C ALA A 327 4.97 33.36 -4.70
N THR A 328 4.15 33.81 -3.74
CA THR A 328 4.53 33.89 -2.32
C THR A 328 4.83 32.51 -1.74
N MET A 329 4.00 31.50 -2.03
CA MET A 329 4.24 30.10 -1.62
C MET A 329 5.55 29.58 -2.21
N ARG A 330 5.80 29.83 -3.51
CA ARG A 330 7.05 29.45 -4.19
C ARG A 330 8.27 30.07 -3.50
N ASN A 331 8.28 31.38 -3.31
CA ASN A 331 9.40 32.08 -2.69
C ASN A 331 9.68 31.57 -1.28
N ARG A 332 8.65 31.37 -0.46
CA ARG A 332 8.80 30.89 0.92
C ARG A 332 9.31 29.46 1.00
N THR A 333 8.87 28.60 0.09
CA THR A 333 9.36 27.21 0.01
C THR A 333 10.81 27.18 -0.48
N ALA A 334 11.13 27.92 -1.55
CA ALA A 334 12.46 28.01 -2.14
C ALA A 334 13.54 28.49 -1.16
N HIS A 335 13.21 29.49 -0.34
CA HIS A 335 14.13 30.05 0.65
C HIS A 335 14.18 29.24 1.97
N GLY A 336 13.40 28.15 2.06
CA GLY A 336 13.32 27.33 3.26
C GLY A 336 12.67 28.05 4.45
N ASN A 337 11.91 29.12 4.19
CA ASN A 337 11.30 29.94 5.25
C ASN A 337 10.25 29.14 6.02
N ILE A 338 9.53 28.24 5.33
CA ILE A 338 8.55 27.34 5.95
C ILE A 338 9.28 26.37 6.90
N ARG A 339 10.35 25.69 6.42
CA ARG A 339 11.16 24.76 7.24
C ARG A 339 11.83 25.41 8.46
N ARG A 340 12.23 26.68 8.35
CA ARG A 340 12.90 27.41 9.44
C ARG A 340 11.95 27.92 10.52
N SER A 341 10.66 28.00 10.21
CA SER A 341 9.65 28.43 11.17
C SER A 341 9.19 27.25 12.00
N SER A 342 9.40 27.33 13.32
CA SER A 342 8.91 26.31 14.27
C SER A 342 7.38 26.22 14.34
N LYS A 343 6.66 27.16 13.71
CA LYS A 343 5.20 27.21 13.68
C LYS A 343 4.59 26.82 12.34
N SER A 344 5.38 26.68 11.28
CA SER A 344 4.86 26.44 9.93
C SER A 344 4.92 24.94 9.63
N VAL A 345 3.85 24.21 9.96
CA VAL A 345 3.70 22.80 9.60
C VAL A 345 2.78 22.72 8.39
N VAL A 346 3.25 22.14 7.29
CA VAL A 346 2.39 21.93 6.12
C VAL A 346 1.48 20.74 6.36
N LYS A 347 0.17 20.97 6.26
CA LYS A 347 -0.86 19.93 6.38
C LYS A 347 -1.33 19.44 5.01
N PRO A 348 -1.94 18.23 4.92
CA PRO A 348 -2.52 17.72 3.68
C PRO A 348 -3.52 18.67 3.04
N GLU A 349 -4.33 19.36 3.84
CA GLU A 349 -5.32 20.35 3.41
C GLU A 349 -4.66 21.54 2.72
N THR A 350 -3.47 21.95 3.19
CA THR A 350 -2.66 23.00 2.58
C THR A 350 -2.18 22.59 1.20
N VAL A 351 -1.72 21.35 1.04
CA VAL A 351 -1.30 20.81 -0.26
C VAL A 351 -2.49 20.67 -1.20
N ALA A 352 -3.62 20.13 -0.73
CA ALA A 352 -4.85 19.99 -1.50
C ALA A 352 -5.35 21.35 -2.01
N PHE A 353 -5.40 22.35 -1.12
CA PHE A 353 -5.82 23.69 -1.49
C PHE A 353 -4.87 24.34 -2.49
N LEU A 354 -3.56 24.24 -2.25
CA LEU A 354 -2.54 24.74 -3.18
C LEU A 354 -2.68 24.08 -4.55
N PHE A 355 -2.84 22.75 -4.61
CA PHE A 355 -3.04 22.01 -5.85
C PHE A 355 -4.25 22.53 -6.64
N LEU A 356 -5.40 22.66 -5.98
CA LEU A 356 -6.62 23.17 -6.61
C LEU A 356 -6.42 24.59 -7.16
N LEU A 357 -5.78 25.46 -6.37
CA LEU A 357 -5.48 26.84 -6.77
C LEU A 357 -4.50 26.89 -7.95
N VAL A 358 -3.48 26.03 -7.96
CA VAL A 358 -2.51 25.91 -9.06
C VAL A 358 -3.20 25.44 -10.33
N LEU A 359 -4.02 24.39 -10.27
CA LEU A 359 -4.71 23.88 -11.45
C LEU A 359 -5.71 24.89 -12.02
N GLU A 360 -6.49 25.55 -11.18
CA GLU A 360 -7.41 26.60 -11.65
C GLU A 360 -6.67 27.80 -12.23
N GLU A 361 -5.48 28.10 -11.73
CA GLU A 361 -4.65 29.15 -12.28
C GLU A 361 -4.04 28.76 -13.63
N LEU A 362 -3.60 27.50 -13.80
CA LEU A 362 -2.94 27.00 -15.01
C LEU A 362 -3.91 26.65 -16.15
N LEU A 363 -5.06 26.05 -15.85
CA LEU A 363 -5.98 25.48 -16.85
C LEU A 363 -7.08 26.47 -17.27
N GLN A 364 -7.54 26.38 -18.51
CA GLN A 364 -8.60 27.25 -19.04
C GLN A 364 -9.96 26.95 -18.39
N GLU A 365 -10.20 25.68 -18.06
CA GLU A 365 -11.43 25.19 -17.48
C GLU A 365 -11.41 25.24 -15.95
N LYS A 366 -12.60 25.41 -15.37
CA LYS A 366 -12.76 25.28 -13.92
C LYS A 366 -12.67 23.82 -13.52
N MET A 367 -11.71 23.51 -12.65
CA MET A 367 -11.58 22.20 -12.04
C MET A 367 -12.74 21.95 -11.06
N LEU A 368 -13.35 20.78 -11.16
CA LEU A 368 -14.24 20.27 -10.13
C LEU A 368 -13.41 19.59 -9.05
N ILE A 369 -13.73 19.87 -7.80
CA ILE A 369 -13.15 19.17 -6.66
C ILE A 369 -13.75 17.75 -6.61
N ASN A 370 -12.89 16.73 -6.58
CA ASN A 370 -13.35 15.36 -6.46
C ASN A 370 -13.68 15.00 -5.00
N HIS A 371 -14.44 13.92 -4.83
CA HIS A 371 -14.90 13.46 -3.52
C HIS A 371 -13.77 13.24 -2.50
N GLN A 372 -12.61 12.74 -2.93
CA GLN A 372 -11.48 12.48 -2.02
C GLN A 372 -10.91 13.79 -1.46
N LEU A 373 -10.69 14.79 -2.32
CA LEU A 373 -10.26 16.11 -1.84
C LEU A 373 -11.32 16.75 -0.95
N GLU A 374 -12.61 16.59 -1.24
CA GLU A 374 -13.67 17.07 -0.34
C GLU A 374 -13.63 16.40 1.04
N LEU A 375 -13.30 15.11 1.14
CA LEU A 375 -13.22 14.39 2.43
C LEU A 375 -12.16 15.00 3.36
N LEU A 376 -11.02 15.45 2.83
CA LEU A 376 -9.99 16.14 3.62
C LEU A 376 -10.56 17.37 4.33
N PHE A 377 -11.35 18.17 3.60
CA PHE A 377 -11.93 19.38 4.16
C PHE A 377 -13.17 19.07 5.04
N LYS A 378 -13.92 18.00 4.78
CA LYS A 378 -15.12 17.64 5.55
C LYS A 378 -14.81 17.00 6.91
N GLY A 379 -13.66 16.35 7.08
CA GLY A 379 -13.30 15.53 8.25
C GLY A 379 -13.29 16.21 9.63
N ARG A 380 -13.48 17.55 9.71
CA ARG A 380 -13.57 18.29 10.99
C ARG A 380 -14.77 19.25 11.06
N LEU A 381 -15.71 19.16 10.12
CA LEU A 381 -16.79 20.15 9.96
C LEU A 381 -18.04 19.88 10.80
N ILE A 382 -18.10 18.80 11.58
CA ILE A 382 -19.27 18.47 12.41
C ILE A 382 -19.13 19.09 13.80
N SER A 383 -19.37 20.41 13.90
CA SER A 383 -20.13 20.99 15.04
C SER A 383 -20.18 22.52 15.03
N THR A 384 -19.27 23.23 14.35
CA THR A 384 -19.15 24.70 14.55
C THR A 384 -19.32 25.57 13.31
N ALA A 385 -19.10 25.06 12.10
CA ALA A 385 -19.05 25.93 10.90
C ALA A 385 -20.40 26.15 10.19
N GLN A 386 -21.44 25.37 10.46
CA GLN A 386 -22.77 25.65 9.87
C GLN A 386 -23.54 26.78 10.59
N ASN A 387 -23.13 27.17 11.80
CA ASN A 387 -23.81 28.21 12.59
C ASN A 387 -22.95 29.45 12.90
N LYS A 388 -21.72 29.55 12.36
CA LYS A 388 -20.80 30.68 12.59
C LYS A 388 -20.05 31.15 11.35
N ALA A 389 -20.59 30.94 10.14
CA ALA A 389 -20.24 31.80 9.00
C ALA A 389 -20.93 33.17 9.17
N ASP A 390 -20.64 33.82 10.30
CA ASP A 390 -21.04 35.20 10.56
C ASP A 390 -20.10 36.08 9.70
N PRO A 391 -20.59 37.09 8.95
CA PRO A 391 -19.77 38.02 8.16
C PRO A 391 -18.73 38.84 8.98
N LEU A 392 -18.69 38.67 10.30
CA LEU A 392 -17.64 39.12 11.21
C LEU A 392 -16.34 38.32 10.92
N ASP A 393 -15.25 38.85 10.40
CA ASP A 393 -14.82 40.25 10.41
C ASP A 393 -13.63 40.40 9.44
N ARG A 394 -13.90 40.46 8.13
CA ARG A 394 -12.85 40.65 7.10
C ARG A 394 -11.92 41.83 7.43
N LYS A 395 -12.41 42.84 8.17
CA LYS A 395 -11.65 44.01 8.62
C LYS A 395 -10.69 43.73 9.79
N ASN A 396 -11.07 42.91 10.76
CA ASN A 396 -10.15 42.49 11.83
C ASN A 396 -9.19 41.38 11.38
N PHE A 397 -9.59 40.54 10.41
CA PHE A 397 -8.71 39.53 9.80
C PHE A 397 -7.58 40.15 8.96
N ILE A 398 -7.87 41.16 8.14
CA ILE A 398 -6.86 41.83 7.28
C ILE A 398 -5.83 42.63 8.11
N LYS A 399 -6.21 43.11 9.32
CA LYS A 399 -5.34 43.94 10.17
C LYS A 399 -4.13 43.22 10.78
N LYS A 400 -4.07 41.88 10.77
CA LYS A 400 -3.01 41.10 11.46
C LYS A 400 -1.92 40.55 10.54
N CYS A 401 -2.09 40.60 9.22
CA CYS A 401 -1.06 40.11 8.31
C CYS A 401 -0.12 41.27 7.97
N PRO A 402 1.12 41.28 8.47
CA PRO A 402 2.02 42.39 8.25
C PRO A 402 2.47 42.38 6.78
N GLU A 403 2.00 43.36 6.02
CA GLU A 403 2.23 43.50 4.57
C GLU A 403 3.73 43.68 4.24
N ASP A 404 4.55 44.03 5.24
CA ASP A 404 5.92 44.51 5.07
C ASP A 404 6.98 43.74 5.90
N VAL A 405 6.73 42.49 6.31
CA VAL A 405 7.81 41.74 6.99
C VAL A 405 8.82 41.26 5.96
N THR A 406 9.88 42.04 5.83
CA THR A 406 11.14 41.58 5.24
C THR A 406 11.54 40.26 5.93
N PRO A 407 11.92 39.21 5.19
CA PRO A 407 12.13 37.85 5.70
C PRO A 407 13.40 37.68 6.57
N GLU A 408 13.80 38.72 7.30
CA GLU A 408 14.89 38.64 8.26
C GLU A 408 14.43 37.93 9.55
N LYS A 409 14.67 36.62 9.58
CA LYS A 409 14.92 35.81 10.79
C LYS A 409 13.85 35.81 11.90
N ASP A 410 12.59 36.10 11.61
CA ASP A 410 11.55 35.89 12.62
C ASP A 410 11.02 34.45 12.56
N GLU A 411 11.62 33.56 13.36
CA GLU A 411 11.19 32.18 13.56
C GLU A 411 9.76 32.07 14.13
N SER A 412 9.16 33.19 14.55
CA SER A 412 7.82 33.24 15.14
C SER A 412 6.68 33.39 14.12
N ILE A 413 6.98 33.62 12.83
CA ILE A 413 5.99 33.81 11.76
C ILE A 413 5.47 32.46 11.26
N ASN A 414 4.14 32.30 11.22
CA ASN A 414 3.50 31.19 10.53
C ASN A 414 3.30 31.54 9.04
N TYR A 415 4.19 31.02 8.19
CA TYR A 415 4.18 31.31 6.77
C TYR A 415 3.01 30.67 6.01
N ILE A 416 2.44 29.59 6.56
CA ILE A 416 1.24 28.93 6.02
C ILE A 416 0.01 29.77 6.30
N GLU A 417 -0.13 30.28 7.54
CA GLU A 417 -1.20 31.22 7.89
C GLU A 417 -1.16 32.46 6.98
N CYS A 418 0.02 33.05 6.77
CA CYS A 418 0.16 34.18 5.86
C CYS A 418 -0.20 33.85 4.40
N PHE A 419 0.05 32.61 3.94
CA PHE A 419 -0.40 32.17 2.61
C PHE A 419 -1.92 32.18 2.51
N TYR A 420 -2.61 31.63 3.51
CA TYR A 420 -4.07 31.63 3.55
C TYR A 420 -4.68 33.04 3.65
N HIS A 421 -4.10 33.93 4.46
CA HIS A 421 -4.53 35.34 4.51
C HIS A 421 -4.46 36.01 3.13
N ASN A 422 -3.37 35.78 2.39
CA ASN A 422 -3.22 36.32 1.04
C ASN A 422 -4.28 35.75 0.08
N CYS A 423 -4.58 34.45 0.19
CA CYS A 423 -5.66 33.82 -0.57
C CYS A 423 -7.04 34.44 -0.22
N LEU A 424 -7.37 34.64 1.05
CA LEU A 424 -8.66 35.19 1.50
C LEU A 424 -8.89 36.64 1.05
N ARG A 425 -7.81 37.41 0.88
CA ARG A 425 -7.88 38.77 0.35
C ARG A 425 -8.21 38.79 -1.13
N LYS A 426 -7.69 37.83 -1.90
CA LYS A 426 -7.74 37.83 -3.37
C LYS A 426 -8.89 36.99 -3.93
N LEU A 427 -9.30 35.92 -3.26
CA LEU A 427 -10.40 35.06 -3.71
C LEU A 427 -11.77 35.70 -3.38
N PRO A 428 -12.68 35.85 -4.37
CA PRO A 428 -14.05 36.29 -4.13
C PRO A 428 -14.80 35.36 -3.17
N GLN A 429 -15.73 35.89 -2.37
CA GLN A 429 -16.51 35.07 -1.42
C GLN A 429 -17.42 34.04 -2.11
N ASN A 430 -17.89 34.35 -3.32
CA ASN A 430 -18.68 33.44 -4.15
C ASN A 430 -17.81 32.45 -4.94
N HIS A 431 -16.50 32.45 -4.73
CA HIS A 431 -15.58 31.55 -5.40
C HIS A 431 -15.73 30.12 -4.86
N PRO A 432 -15.79 29.07 -5.71
CA PRO A 432 -15.95 27.69 -5.26
C PRO A 432 -14.88 27.24 -4.24
N LEU A 433 -13.65 27.72 -4.39
CA LEU A 433 -12.55 27.44 -3.45
C LEU A 433 -12.61 28.20 -2.11
N TYR A 434 -13.49 29.20 -1.96
CA TYR A 434 -13.50 30.05 -0.76
C TYR A 434 -13.89 29.27 0.51
N SER A 435 -14.84 28.33 0.41
CA SER A 435 -15.24 27.47 1.54
C SER A 435 -14.09 26.56 1.99
N TYR A 436 -13.38 25.94 1.04
CA TYR A 436 -12.23 25.07 1.33
C TYR A 436 -11.05 25.85 1.92
N LEU A 437 -10.78 27.05 1.41
CA LEU A 437 -9.80 27.97 1.97
C LEU A 437 -10.09 28.29 3.44
N HIS A 438 -11.35 28.60 3.75
CA HIS A 438 -11.76 28.92 5.12
C HIS A 438 -11.60 27.73 6.06
N ILE A 439 -11.95 26.52 5.61
CA ILE A 439 -11.78 25.27 6.37
C ILE A 439 -10.30 25.02 6.64
N ALA A 440 -9.46 25.08 5.60
CA ALA A 440 -8.03 24.81 5.72
C ALA A 440 -7.34 25.81 6.66
N TYR A 441 -7.72 27.09 6.58
CA TYR A 441 -7.26 28.13 7.50
C TYR A 441 -7.68 27.88 8.96
N GLN A 442 -8.93 27.46 9.21
CA GLN A 442 -9.41 27.17 10.58
C GLN A 442 -8.70 25.99 11.24
N GLN A 443 -7.99 25.18 10.47
CA GLN A 443 -7.24 24.02 10.95
C GLN A 443 -5.77 24.34 11.23
N GLU A 444 -5.26 25.49 10.78
CA GLU A 444 -3.97 26.07 11.19
C GLU A 444 -4.08 26.83 12.51
#